data_AF-A0A350YKT7-F1
#
_entry.id   AF-A0A350YKT7-F1
#
_cell.length_a   1.000
_cell.length_b   1.000
_cell.length_c   1.000
_cell.angle_alpha   90.00
_cell.angle_beta   90.00
_cell.angle_gamma   90.00
#
_symmetry.space_group_name_H-M   'P 1'
#
loop_
_entity.id
_entity.type
_entity.pdbx_description
1 polymer ?
#
loop_
_entity_poly.entity_id
_entity_poly.type
_entity_poly.pdbx_seq_one_letter_code
_entity_poly.pdbx_strand_id
1 'polypeptide(L)'
;MMMLIGLIMSAPLRAEEAAQTDPKILPTTVSDLTPVPLVKVGQGTFRKLGFRVYDATLWASQNTWDTSPPYALQLFYSRDISKDTLIDTVMGDIEDQNVANEETRVRWKSVLDAALSDVNEGDVLVGLALPDGKT
;
A
#
# COMPACT_ATOMS: atom_id res chain seq x y z
N MET A 1 -1.46 20.15 -4.81
CA MET A 1 -1.18 18.95 -5.63
C MET A 1 -1.55 17.75 -4.78
N MET A 2 -2.66 17.06 -5.10
CA MET A 2 -3.25 16.04 -4.22
C MET A 2 -2.85 14.63 -4.68
N MET A 3 -2.26 13.86 -3.78
CA MET A 3 -1.69 12.54 -3.99
C MET A 3 -2.78 11.49 -3.75
N LEU A 4 -3.22 10.77 -4.78
CA LEU A 4 -4.12 9.63 -4.66
C LEU A 4 -3.27 8.36 -4.75
N ILE A 5 -3.14 7.63 -3.64
CA ILE A 5 -2.51 6.31 -3.60
C ILE A 5 -3.51 5.35 -4.22
N GLY A 6 -3.23 4.86 -5.42
CA GLY A 6 -4.02 3.80 -6.05
C GLY A 6 -3.85 2.52 -5.23
N LEU A 7 -4.87 2.16 -4.47
CA LEU A 7 -4.94 0.91 -3.73
C LEU A 7 -5.55 -0.16 -4.61
N ILE A 8 -4.73 -1.09 -5.09
CA ILE A 8 -5.25 -2.30 -5.74
C ILE A 8 -5.52 -3.31 -4.62
N MET A 9 -6.78 -3.45 -4.22
CA MET A 9 -7.20 -4.52 -3.33
C MET A 9 -7.44 -5.78 -4.15
N SER A 10 -6.66 -6.83 -3.90
CA SER A 10 -6.92 -8.15 -4.50
C SER A 10 -7.97 -8.88 -3.67
N ALA A 11 -9.08 -9.27 -4.30
CA ALA A 11 -10.16 -10.07 -3.70
C ALA A 11 -9.65 -11.47 -3.28
N PRO A 12 -10.33 -12.19 -2.35
CA PRO A 12 -9.93 -13.55 -2.00
C PRO A 12 -10.25 -14.48 -3.18
N LEU A 13 -9.22 -14.81 -3.97
CA LEU A 13 -9.31 -15.81 -5.01
C LEU A 13 -9.62 -17.17 -4.37
N ARG A 14 -10.73 -17.76 -4.82
CA ARG A 14 -11.14 -19.13 -4.49
C ARG A 14 -10.10 -20.11 -5.04
N ALA A 15 -9.23 -20.60 -4.15
CA ALA A 15 -8.59 -21.94 -4.15
C ALA A 15 -7.93 -22.55 -5.41
N GLU A 16 -7.77 -21.87 -6.54
CA GLU A 16 -7.21 -22.50 -7.76
C GLU A 16 -5.83 -22.00 -8.24
N GLU A 17 -5.23 -20.99 -7.61
CA GLU A 17 -3.92 -20.46 -8.06
C GLU A 17 -2.85 -20.52 -6.95
N ALA A 18 -2.55 -21.74 -6.49
CA ALA A 18 -1.52 -22.04 -5.49
C ALA A 18 -0.07 -21.97 -6.04
N ALA A 19 0.23 -20.98 -6.88
CA ALA A 19 1.54 -20.83 -7.50
C ALA A 19 2.00 -19.36 -7.57
N GLN A 20 2.00 -18.66 -6.43
CA GLN A 20 2.81 -17.45 -6.13
C GLN A 20 2.50 -16.92 -4.72
N THR A 21 2.71 -17.74 -3.69
CA THR A 21 2.55 -17.33 -2.29
C THR A 21 3.90 -17.06 -1.64
N ASP A 22 4.77 -16.29 -2.31
CA ASP A 22 5.92 -15.69 -1.64
C ASP A 22 5.57 -14.21 -1.41
N PRO A 23 5.43 -13.74 -0.15
CA PRO A 23 5.03 -12.37 0.19
C PRO A 23 6.06 -11.31 -0.24
N LYS A 24 7.07 -11.71 -1.01
CA LYS A 24 8.15 -10.90 -1.56
C LYS A 24 8.06 -10.75 -3.08
N ILE A 25 6.98 -11.22 -3.71
CA ILE A 25 6.71 -11.03 -5.13
C ILE A 25 5.63 -9.96 -5.27
N LEU A 26 5.88 -8.97 -6.13
CA LEU A 26 4.88 -7.96 -6.47
C LEU A 26 3.75 -8.63 -7.26
N PRO A 27 2.47 -8.43 -6.89
CA PRO A 27 1.35 -9.00 -7.63
C PRO A 27 1.38 -8.58 -9.11
N THR A 28 1.09 -9.51 -10.02
CA THR A 28 1.10 -9.27 -11.47
C THR A 28 0.15 -8.15 -11.88
N THR A 29 -0.99 -7.98 -11.20
CA THR A 29 -1.92 -6.87 -11.39
C THR A 29 -1.26 -5.50 -11.24
N VAL A 30 -0.27 -5.36 -10.35
CA VAL A 30 0.45 -4.10 -10.14
C VAL A 30 1.55 -3.94 -11.19
N SER A 31 2.22 -5.03 -11.56
CA SER A 31 3.23 -5.03 -12.61
C SER A 31 2.68 -4.61 -13.97
N ASP A 32 1.45 -5.00 -14.30
CA ASP A 32 0.80 -4.67 -15.59
C ASP A 32 0.41 -3.18 -15.68
N LEU A 33 0.17 -2.54 -14.54
CA LEU A 33 -0.20 -1.11 -14.46
C LEU A 33 1.00 -0.18 -14.56
N THR A 34 2.23 -0.70 -14.46
CA THR A 34 3.45 0.10 -14.51
C THR A 34 4.06 0.09 -15.92
N PRO A 35 4.46 1.26 -16.47
CA PRO A 35 5.07 1.32 -17.80
C PRO A 35 6.48 0.72 -17.84
N VAL A 36 7.09 0.48 -16.67
CA VAL A 36 8.44 -0.08 -16.50
C VAL A 36 8.41 -1.13 -15.39
N PRO A 37 9.23 -2.18 -15.47
CA PRO A 37 9.31 -3.18 -14.42
C PRO A 37 9.81 -2.56 -13.11
N LEU A 38 9.18 -2.93 -12.00
CA LEU A 38 9.62 -2.52 -10.67
C LEU A 38 10.54 -3.58 -10.06
N VAL A 39 11.62 -3.13 -9.44
CA VAL A 39 12.56 -3.98 -8.70
C VAL A 39 12.51 -3.67 -7.22
N LYS A 40 12.75 -4.68 -6.38
CA LYS A 40 12.76 -4.50 -4.94
C LYS A 40 13.97 -3.65 -4.52
N VAL A 41 13.71 -2.55 -3.82
CA VAL A 41 14.73 -1.63 -3.30
C VAL A 41 14.83 -1.63 -1.78
N GLY A 42 13.84 -2.15 -1.06
CA GLY A 42 13.84 -2.21 0.39
C GLY A 42 12.82 -3.18 0.97
N GLN A 43 13.02 -3.59 2.22
CA GLN A 43 12.04 -4.35 2.99
C GLN A 43 12.20 -4.07 4.49
N GLY A 44 11.11 -4.09 5.24
CA GLY A 44 11.08 -3.99 6.69
C GLY A 44 9.86 -4.69 7.28
N THR A 45 9.87 -4.88 8.60
CA THR A 45 8.74 -5.47 9.32
C THR A 45 8.26 -4.48 10.37
N PHE A 46 6.97 -4.16 10.36
CA PHE A 46 6.36 -3.33 11.39
C PHE A 46 5.85 -4.20 12.54
N ARG A 47 6.17 -3.79 13.76
CA ARG A 47 5.72 -4.44 15.00
C ARG A 47 5.12 -3.41 15.95
N LYS A 48 3.98 -3.75 16.55
CA LYS A 48 3.33 -2.96 17.59
C LYS A 48 3.25 -3.79 18.86
N LEU A 49 3.79 -3.28 19.96
CA LEU A 49 3.86 -3.98 21.26
C LEU A 49 4.46 -5.40 21.16
N GLY A 50 5.49 -5.58 20.32
CA GLY A 50 6.14 -6.87 20.10
C GLY A 50 5.43 -7.81 19.12
N PHE A 51 4.19 -7.52 18.73
CA PHE A 51 3.45 -8.29 17.73
C PHE A 51 3.76 -7.81 16.32
N ARG A 52 4.02 -8.77 15.41
CA ARG A 52 4.14 -8.50 13.97
C ARG A 52 2.78 -8.08 13.43
N VAL A 53 2.76 -6.93 12.77
CA VAL A 53 1.54 -6.39 12.15
C VAL A 53 1.60 -6.61 10.64
N TYR A 54 2.67 -6.17 9.99
CA TYR A 54 2.89 -6.41 8.56
C TYR A 54 4.37 -6.40 8.18
N ASP A 55 4.67 -6.96 7.02
CA ASP A 55 5.94 -6.78 6.32
C ASP A 55 5.75 -5.84 5.15
N ALA A 56 6.61 -4.82 5.07
CA ALA A 56 6.62 -3.86 4.00
C ALA A 56 7.74 -4.18 3.02
N THR A 57 7.44 -4.26 1.74
CA THR A 57 8.42 -4.34 0.64
C THR A 57 8.24 -3.14 -0.27
N LEU A 58 9.34 -2.44 -0.55
CA LEU A 58 9.37 -1.26 -1.42
C LEU A 58 9.96 -1.64 -2.78
N TRP A 59 9.25 -1.26 -3.83
CA TRP A 59 9.56 -1.54 -5.22
C TRP A 59 9.70 -0.23 -5.99
N ALA A 60 10.73 -0.09 -6.82
CA ALA A 60 10.96 1.11 -7.62
C ALA A 60 11.45 0.76 -9.04
N SER A 61 11.31 1.70 -9.97
CA SER A 61 11.76 1.53 -11.37
C SER A 61 13.28 1.42 -11.51
N GLN A 62 14.03 1.93 -10.53
CA GLN A 62 15.49 1.86 -10.48
C GLN A 62 15.94 1.04 -9.27
N ASN A 63 17.15 0.46 -9.35
CA ASN A 63 17.73 -0.32 -8.26
C ASN A 63 18.20 0.53 -7.06
N THR A 64 17.95 1.84 -7.11
CA THR A 64 18.24 2.79 -6.04
C THR A 64 16.92 3.47 -5.68
N TRP A 65 16.68 3.67 -4.38
CA TRP A 65 15.51 4.41 -3.94
C TRP A 65 15.59 5.87 -4.37
N ASP A 66 14.55 6.33 -5.04
CA ASP A 66 14.27 7.72 -5.37
C ASP A 66 12.76 7.94 -5.29
N THR A 67 12.33 9.17 -5.04
CA THR A 67 10.91 9.50 -4.92
C THR A 67 10.22 9.69 -6.28
N SER A 68 10.91 9.47 -7.40
CA SER A 68 10.33 9.54 -8.74
C SER A 68 9.49 8.29 -9.06
N PRO A 69 8.18 8.43 -9.33
CA PRO A 69 7.36 7.33 -9.78
C PRO A 69 7.80 6.79 -11.16
N PRO A 70 7.48 5.52 -11.49
CA PRO A 70 6.64 4.63 -10.69
C PRO A 70 7.39 3.91 -9.55
N TYR A 71 6.69 3.77 -8.43
CA TYR A 71 7.11 2.94 -7.29
C TYR A 71 5.88 2.33 -6.62
N ALA A 72 6.07 1.20 -5.94
CA ALA A 72 5.01 0.50 -5.22
C ALA A 72 5.45 0.12 -3.81
N LEU A 73 4.54 0.27 -2.85
CA LEU A 73 4.70 -0.21 -1.48
C LEU A 73 3.74 -1.36 -1.24
N GLN A 74 4.29 -2.56 -1.04
CA GLN A 74 3.54 -3.77 -0.74
C GLN A 74 3.59 -4.05 0.76
N LEU A 75 2.43 -4.23 1.38
CA LEU A 75 2.26 -4.60 2.78
C LEU A 75 1.62 -5.98 2.86
N PHE A 76 2.31 -6.93 3.50
CA PHE A 76 1.78 -8.26 3.81
C PHE A 76 1.31 -8.27 5.26
N TYR A 77 -0.01 -8.34 5.50
CA TYR A 77 -0.58 -8.28 6.84
C TYR A 77 -0.49 -9.64 7.52
N SER A 78 -0.03 -9.63 8.77
CA SER A 78 0.01 -10.80 9.67
C SER A 78 -1.09 -10.74 10.74
N ARG A 79 -2.12 -9.90 10.53
CA ARG A 79 -3.21 -9.62 11.45
C ARG A 79 -4.43 -9.09 10.70
N ASP A 80 -5.62 -9.34 11.25
CA ASP A 80 -6.84 -8.68 10.83
C ASP A 80 -6.89 -7.23 11.33
N ILE A 81 -7.22 -6.31 10.43
CA ILE A 81 -7.35 -4.88 10.71
C ILE A 81 -8.52 -4.33 9.91
N SER A 82 -9.47 -3.71 10.61
CA SER A 82 -10.62 -3.07 9.97
C SER A 82 -10.20 -1.85 9.14
N LYS A 83 -10.95 -1.57 8.08
CA LYS A 83 -10.83 -0.37 7.24
C LYS A 83 -10.76 0.89 8.07
N ASP A 84 -11.67 1.03 9.03
CA ASP A 84 -11.76 2.21 9.90
C ASP A 84 -10.46 2.40 10.70
N THR A 85 -9.90 1.33 11.25
CA THR A 85 -8.61 1.38 11.97
C THR A 85 -7.44 1.77 11.06
N LEU A 86 -7.42 1.32 9.80
CA LEU A 86 -6.41 1.74 8.83
C LEU A 86 -6.52 3.25 8.55
N ILE A 87 -7.74 3.73 8.29
CA ILE A 87 -8.00 5.15 8.02
C ILE A 87 -7.62 6.00 9.22
N ASP A 88 -8.06 5.64 10.43
CA ASP A 88 -7.76 6.39 11.65
C ASP A 88 -6.26 6.44 11.93
N THR A 89 -5.53 5.35 11.69
CA THR A 89 -4.07 5.32 11.81
C THR A 89 -3.42 6.31 10.85
N VAL A 90 -3.79 6.27 9.56
CA VAL A 90 -3.22 7.17 8.54
C VAL A 90 -3.56 8.63 8.84
N MET A 91 -4.80 8.92 9.24
CA MET A 91 -5.21 10.27 9.61
C MET A 91 -4.43 10.77 10.84
N GLY A 92 -4.25 9.92 11.86
CA GLY A 92 -3.43 10.24 13.03
C GLY A 92 -1.98 10.57 12.68
N ASP A 93 -1.35 9.78 11.80
CA ASP A 93 0.00 10.06 11.29
C ASP A 93 0.07 11.41 10.55
N ILE A 94 -0.93 11.71 9.71
CA ILE A 94 -1.01 12.98 8.97
C ILE A 94 -1.14 14.18 9.93
N GLU A 95 -1.90 14.01 11.01
CA GLU A 95 -2.07 15.04 12.04
C GLU A 95 -0.79 15.27 12.83
N ASP A 96 -0.13 14.20 13.28
CA ASP A 96 1.13 14.26 14.04
C ASP A 96 2.26 14.93 13.24
N GLN A 97 2.36 14.60 11.94
CA GLN A 97 3.39 15.13 11.05
C GLN A 97 3.04 16.50 10.46
N ASN A 98 1.86 17.06 10.75
CA ASN A 98 1.37 18.35 10.25
C ASN A 98 1.44 18.49 8.70
N VAL A 99 1.21 17.40 7.97
CA VAL A 99 1.44 17.35 6.50
C VAL A 99 0.29 17.93 5.68
N ALA A 100 -0.85 18.25 6.31
CA ALA A 100 -2.04 18.75 5.62
C ALA A 100 -2.91 19.69 6.47
N ASN A 101 -3.50 20.70 5.83
CA ASN A 101 -4.53 21.53 6.45
C ASN A 101 -5.86 20.76 6.60
N GLU A 102 -6.81 21.30 7.36
CA GLU A 102 -8.07 20.63 7.67
C GLU A 102 -8.89 20.26 6.43
N GLU A 103 -9.01 21.16 5.45
CA GLU A 103 -9.72 20.89 4.20
C GLU A 103 -9.11 19.72 3.42
N THR A 104 -7.77 19.68 3.33
CA THR A 104 -7.05 18.59 2.66
C THR A 104 -7.22 17.27 3.41
N ARG A 105 -7.22 17.30 4.74
CA ARG A 105 -7.45 16.12 5.58
C ARG A 105 -8.83 15.50 5.37
N VAL A 106 -9.90 16.29 5.35
CA VAL A 106 -11.27 15.80 5.09
C VAL A 106 -11.35 15.12 3.71
N ARG A 107 -10.74 15.75 2.71
CA ARG A 107 -10.72 15.23 1.35
C ARG A 107 -9.94 13.93 1.24
N TRP A 108 -8.77 13.84 1.89
CA TRP A 108 -7.98 12.61 1.94
C TRP A 108 -8.69 11.49 2.69
N LYS A 109 -9.36 11.79 3.81
CA LYS A 109 -10.18 10.80 4.52
C LYS A 109 -11.24 10.18 3.60
N SER A 110 -11.92 11.00 2.81
CA SER A 110 -12.92 10.52 1.84
C SER A 110 -12.32 9.64 0.74
N VAL A 111 -11.12 10.00 0.26
CA VAL A 111 -10.38 9.19 -0.72
C VAL A 111 -9.98 7.84 -0.13
N LEU A 112 -9.44 7.83 1.09
CA LEU A 112 -9.03 6.61 1.79
C LEU A 112 -10.23 5.72 2.11
N ASP A 113 -11.38 6.30 2.48
CA ASP A 113 -12.61 5.54 2.75
C ASP A 113 -13.13 4.78 1.53
N ALA A 114 -13.01 5.39 0.35
CA ALA A 114 -13.39 4.79 -0.93
C ALA A 114 -12.36 3.77 -1.45
N ALA A 115 -11.09 3.94 -1.12
CA ALA A 115 -10.00 3.10 -1.63
C ALA A 115 -9.73 1.87 -0.77
N LEU A 116 -9.81 2.00 0.56
CA LEU A 116 -9.49 0.93 1.51
C LEU A 116 -10.69 0.02 1.77
N SER A 117 -10.42 -1.21 2.20
CA SER A 117 -11.39 -2.09 2.86
C SER A 117 -10.71 -2.84 4.01
N ASP A 118 -11.46 -3.68 4.71
CA ASP A 118 -10.92 -4.53 5.77
C ASP A 118 -9.81 -5.44 5.21
N VAL A 119 -8.74 -5.61 5.99
CA VAL A 119 -7.65 -6.55 5.67
C VAL A 119 -7.63 -7.65 6.71
N ASN A 120 -7.42 -8.88 6.27
CA ASN A 120 -7.34 -10.06 7.10
C ASN A 120 -5.88 -10.52 7.23
N GLU A 121 -5.61 -11.41 8.18
CA GLU A 121 -4.31 -12.08 8.24
C GLU A 121 -4.01 -12.80 6.90
N GLY A 122 -2.84 -12.52 6.33
CA GLY A 122 -2.41 -13.06 5.03
C GLY A 122 -2.72 -12.16 3.85
N ASP A 123 -3.53 -11.11 4.01
CA ASP A 123 -3.85 -10.19 2.93
C ASP A 123 -2.65 -9.34 2.53
N VAL A 124 -2.63 -8.97 1.25
CA VAL A 124 -1.64 -8.07 0.66
C VAL A 124 -2.32 -6.78 0.21
N LEU A 125 -1.80 -5.66 0.69
CA LEU A 125 -2.19 -4.33 0.26
C LEU A 125 -1.04 -3.68 -0.48
N VAL A 126 -1.29 -3.16 -1.69
CA VAL A 126 -0.26 -2.47 -2.48
C VAL A 126 -0.70 -1.05 -2.79
N GLY A 127 0.11 -0.09 -2.35
CA GLY A 127 0.01 1.30 -2.78
C GLY A 127 0.90 1.54 -3.99
N LEU A 128 0.32 1.90 -5.14
CA LEU A 128 1.03 2.18 -6.38
C LEU A 128 1.06 3.69 -6.68
N ALA A 129 2.24 4.23 -6.99
CA ALA A 129 2.43 5.57 -7.52
C ALA A 129 2.82 5.51 -9.00
N LEU A 130 2.12 6.24 -9.86
CA LEU A 130 2.35 6.28 -11.31
C LEU A 130 2.82 7.67 -11.79
N PRO A 131 3.65 7.75 -12.85
CA PRO A 131 4.25 9.00 -13.32
C PRO A 131 3.26 9.95 -14.00
N ASP A 132 2.22 9.44 -14.65
CA ASP A 132 1.29 10.25 -15.46
C ASP A 132 0.18 10.91 -14.62
N GLY A 133 0.16 10.67 -13.30
CA GLY A 133 -0.91 11.14 -12.41
C GLY A 133 -2.31 10.65 -12.80
N LYS A 134 -2.41 9.71 -13.76
CA LYS A 134 -3.67 9.15 -14.24
C LYS A 134 -4.29 8.28 -13.15
N THR A 135 -5.32 8.86 -12.57
CA THR A 135 -6.43 8.22 -11.87
C THR A 135 -7.71 8.84 -12.42
#